data_AF-C6VWF4-F1
#
_entry.id   AF-C6VWF4-F1
#
_cell.length_a   1.000
_cell.length_b   1.000
_cell.length_c   1.000
_cell.angle_alpha   90.00
_cell.angle_beta   90.00
_cell.angle_gamma   90.00
#
_symmetry.space_group_name_H-M   'P 1'
#
loop_
_entity.id
_entity.type
_entity.pdbx_description
1 polymer ?
#
loop_
_entity_poly.entity_id
_entity_poly.type
_entity_poly.pdbx_seq_one_letter_code
_entity_poly.pdbx_strand_id
1 'polypeptide(L)'
;MILHAGQKESYPWWLPWLFTLSFILITFLPRSIDDTMFMDGVTYAAIARNMSEGIGTFWRPFFAHSFWLPYDNGEYFSGHPPLQFGLQAVLFKIIGDTPAVENSYNALILGGYLVLIVGVWRKLLAPASGYGALGWLPVLCWYGLVTVWYSIPNNFLDSTMGLFCLVSCYFQLIFLKKNVTRKIDGLWPLLAGVGIVLAFLTKGPVGLYPLAFSMIYAFADASYTFQKALRPTLIMLAVIVLSAASIFAHAPAREFMTTYFNGQVVQALLQKREKAGTGWTAHITLVTELIRNITPHLLALAGLYALSFALKWRMLREKYISQNIVLTALVAASGIVPMLVSIKQYPHYLMPALPFVALLFAFLLVQRVAAALVWRTQLTIIVFFVGILACWGATFRKVSSIQPDVYSANAKQLRTLVPVASTIGICHDLYQHADIHANLQRYHQLSLSTQTDTARYVLADSTCLPQFDLKRDSVVTINGGFLLVVRHTVPPIK
;
A
#
# COMPACT_ATOMS: atom_id res chain seq x y z
N MET A 1 -17.19 8.09 37.99
CA MET A 1 -15.92 8.85 37.88
C MET A 1 -15.95 9.62 36.57
N ILE A 2 -16.03 10.96 36.61
CA ILE A 2 -15.96 11.81 35.41
C ILE A 2 -14.48 12.05 35.15
N LEU A 3 -13.90 11.31 34.20
CA LEU A 3 -12.50 11.46 33.85
C LEU A 3 -12.35 12.69 32.97
N HIS A 4 -11.87 13.78 33.56
CA HIS A 4 -11.50 14.97 32.81
C HIS A 4 -10.25 14.66 31.98
N ALA A 5 -10.34 14.90 30.68
CA ALA A 5 -9.17 14.93 29.83
C ALA A 5 -8.26 16.07 30.33
N GLY A 6 -7.09 15.72 30.87
CA GLY A 6 -6.17 16.69 31.47
C GLY A 6 -5.60 16.32 32.84
N GLN A 7 -5.97 15.18 33.44
CA GLN A 7 -5.16 14.67 34.55
C GLN A 7 -3.76 14.32 34.04
N LYS A 8 -2.74 14.81 34.75
CA LYS A 8 -1.32 14.56 34.49
C LYS A 8 -1.13 13.04 34.32
N GLU A 9 -0.58 12.62 33.19
CA GLU A 9 -0.40 11.18 32.91
C GLU A 9 0.36 10.53 34.05
N SER A 10 -0.30 9.59 34.74
CA SER A 10 0.30 8.80 35.81
C SER A 10 1.16 7.66 35.27
N TYR A 11 1.11 7.40 33.97
CA TYR A 11 1.91 6.42 33.24
C TYR A 11 2.90 7.13 32.28
N PRO A 12 3.99 6.47 31.87
CA PRO A 12 4.94 7.08 30.94
C PRO A 12 4.34 7.28 29.55
N TRP A 13 4.34 8.51 29.03
CA TRP A 13 3.77 8.88 27.73
C TRP A 13 4.34 8.09 26.55
N TRP A 14 5.58 7.62 26.65
CA TRP A 14 6.26 6.85 25.61
C TRP A 14 5.84 5.38 25.57
N LEU A 15 5.21 4.85 26.62
CA LEU A 15 4.93 3.42 26.76
C LEU A 15 3.91 2.91 25.73
N PRO A 16 2.77 3.58 25.47
CA PRO A 16 1.85 3.15 24.42
C PRO A 16 2.45 3.28 23.01
N TRP A 17 3.33 4.27 22.80
CA TRP A 17 4.07 4.42 21.56
C TRP A 17 5.05 3.26 21.34
N LEU A 18 5.80 2.89 22.37
CA LEU A 18 6.71 1.74 22.32
C LEU A 18 5.94 0.47 21.97
N PHE A 19 4.80 0.22 22.62
CA PHE A 19 3.93 -0.90 22.26
C PHE A 19 3.48 -0.85 20.80
N THR A 20 3.01 0.30 20.32
CA THR A 20 2.53 0.47 18.94
C THR A 20 3.65 0.21 17.92
N LEU A 21 4.86 0.71 18.17
CA LEU A 21 6.02 0.46 17.33
C LEU A 21 6.45 -1.01 17.38
N SER A 22 6.47 -1.63 18.57
CA SER A 22 6.74 -3.07 18.71
C SER A 22 5.73 -3.92 17.93
N PHE A 23 4.45 -3.55 17.95
CA PHE A 23 3.41 -4.21 17.17
C PHE A 23 3.64 -4.09 15.66
N ILE A 24 4.04 -2.91 15.17
CA ILE A 24 4.39 -2.68 13.77
C ILE A 24 5.52 -3.62 13.32
N LEU A 25 6.54 -3.77 14.16
CA LEU A 25 7.73 -4.56 13.85
C LEU A 25 7.47 -6.06 13.75
N ILE A 26 6.35 -6.59 14.28
CA ILE A 26 5.98 -8.01 14.15
C ILE A 26 5.97 -8.46 12.69
N THR A 27 5.50 -7.60 11.78
CA THR A 27 5.44 -7.94 10.36
C THR A 27 6.43 -7.19 9.52
N PHE A 28 6.72 -5.92 9.84
CA PHE A 28 7.60 -5.11 9.01
C PHE A 28 9.05 -5.62 9.04
N LEU A 29 9.57 -6.00 10.22
CA LEU A 29 10.95 -6.43 10.36
C LEU A 29 11.23 -7.78 9.69
N PRO A 30 10.46 -8.86 9.93
CA PRO A 30 10.70 -10.13 9.24
C PRO A 30 10.64 -10.00 7.72
N ARG A 31 9.71 -9.20 7.20
CA ARG A 31 9.57 -8.93 5.75
C ARG A 31 10.71 -8.10 5.16
N SER A 32 11.38 -7.30 5.99
CA SER A 32 12.56 -6.57 5.54
C SER A 32 13.80 -7.46 5.46
N ILE A 33 13.74 -8.68 6.01
CA ILE A 33 14.86 -9.62 6.08
C ILE A 33 14.62 -10.81 5.17
N ASP A 34 13.37 -11.26 5.05
CA ASP A 34 13.02 -12.32 4.10
C ASP A 34 13.13 -11.80 2.67
N ASP A 35 13.59 -12.64 1.74
CA ASP A 35 13.64 -12.30 0.32
C ASP A 35 12.25 -12.35 -0.33
N THR A 36 11.17 -12.43 0.48
CA THR A 36 9.81 -12.67 0.01
C THR A 36 9.03 -11.37 -0.13
N MET A 37 8.59 -11.10 -1.35
CA MET A 37 7.65 -10.03 -1.61
C MET A 37 6.62 -10.52 -2.62
N PHE A 38 5.38 -10.08 -2.46
CA PHE A 38 4.34 -10.38 -3.41
C PHE A 38 4.76 -9.92 -4.81
N MET A 39 4.48 -10.76 -5.80
CA MET A 39 4.92 -10.60 -7.18
C MET A 39 4.76 -9.18 -7.72
N ASP A 40 3.59 -8.52 -7.57
CA ASP A 40 3.39 -7.13 -8.01
C ASP A 40 4.49 -6.19 -7.50
N GLY A 41 4.78 -6.24 -6.20
CA GLY A 41 5.82 -5.42 -5.58
C GLY A 41 7.20 -5.68 -6.17
N VAL A 42 7.48 -6.94 -6.53
CA VAL A 42 8.74 -7.35 -7.16
C VAL A 42 8.84 -6.81 -8.57
N THR A 43 7.77 -6.92 -9.35
CA THR A 43 7.70 -6.36 -10.70
C THR A 43 7.84 -4.84 -10.69
N TYR A 44 7.20 -4.14 -9.75
CA TYR A 44 7.33 -2.69 -9.62
C TYR A 44 8.77 -2.29 -9.24
N ALA A 45 9.41 -3.02 -8.33
CA ALA A 45 10.81 -2.81 -7.99
C ALA A 45 11.74 -3.06 -9.18
N ALA A 46 11.50 -4.13 -9.96
CA ALA A 46 12.28 -4.43 -11.16
C ALA A 46 12.14 -3.35 -12.24
N ILE A 47 10.93 -2.85 -12.48
CA ILE A 47 10.69 -1.71 -13.39
C ILE A 47 11.45 -0.46 -12.90
N ALA A 48 11.39 -0.18 -11.59
CA ALA A 48 12.07 0.95 -11.00
C ALA A 48 13.60 0.84 -11.12
N ARG A 49 14.17 -0.36 -10.89
CA ARG A 49 15.60 -0.62 -11.10
C ARG A 49 15.98 -0.42 -12.57
N ASN A 50 15.24 -1.02 -13.50
CA ASN A 50 15.50 -0.85 -14.94
C ASN A 50 15.50 0.63 -15.34
N MET A 51 14.50 1.39 -14.88
CA MET A 51 14.43 2.84 -15.12
C MET A 51 15.62 3.60 -14.50
N SER A 52 16.14 3.13 -13.37
CA SER A 52 17.31 3.73 -12.71
C SER A 52 18.60 3.53 -13.53
N GLU A 53 18.69 2.42 -14.25
CA GLU A 53 19.81 2.03 -15.12
C GLU A 53 19.68 2.58 -16.56
N GLY A 54 18.59 3.30 -16.85
CA GLY A 54 18.33 3.86 -18.18
C GLY A 54 17.63 2.89 -19.14
N ILE A 55 17.14 1.75 -18.65
CA ILE A 55 16.34 0.80 -19.41
C ILE A 55 14.87 1.21 -19.28
N GLY A 56 14.33 1.80 -20.35
CA GLY A 56 13.02 2.43 -20.34
C GLY A 56 13.04 3.86 -19.78
N THR A 57 11.87 4.49 -19.68
CA THR A 57 11.71 5.86 -19.19
C THR A 57 10.47 6.00 -18.31
N PHE A 58 10.27 7.15 -17.68
CA PHE A 58 9.08 7.40 -16.85
C PHE A 58 7.76 7.14 -17.59
N TRP A 59 7.64 7.55 -18.86
CA TRP A 59 6.44 7.33 -19.68
C TRP A 59 6.52 6.08 -20.57
N ARG A 60 7.61 5.31 -20.49
CA ARG A 60 7.75 4.00 -21.14
C ARG A 60 8.49 3.07 -20.17
N PRO A 61 7.88 2.72 -19.03
CA PRO A 61 8.52 1.88 -18.03
C PRO A 61 8.73 0.47 -18.60
N PHE A 62 9.91 -0.10 -18.40
CA PHE A 62 10.27 -1.40 -18.97
C PHE A 62 10.38 -2.45 -17.86
N PHE A 63 9.60 -3.53 -17.99
CA PHE A 63 9.73 -4.69 -17.12
C PHE A 63 10.70 -5.71 -17.69
N ALA A 64 10.37 -6.36 -18.81
CA ALA A 64 11.15 -7.38 -19.48
C ALA A 64 10.69 -7.51 -20.96
N HIS A 65 11.41 -8.28 -21.78
CA HIS A 65 11.02 -8.53 -23.18
C HIS A 65 9.77 -9.42 -23.32
N SER A 66 9.33 -10.02 -22.22
CA SER A 66 8.25 -10.98 -22.15
C SER A 66 7.49 -10.79 -20.85
N PHE A 67 6.19 -11.03 -20.88
CA PHE A 67 5.34 -10.92 -19.70
C PHE A 67 4.33 -12.07 -19.65
N TRP A 68 3.96 -12.52 -18.44
CA TRP A 68 2.99 -13.62 -18.28
C TRP A 68 1.56 -13.16 -18.57
N LEU A 69 1.27 -11.85 -18.54
CA LEU A 69 -0.08 -11.35 -18.81
C LEU A 69 -0.36 -11.35 -20.32
N PRO A 70 -1.42 -12.06 -20.78
CA PRO A 70 -1.71 -12.22 -22.20
C PRO A 70 -2.11 -10.91 -22.90
N TYR A 71 -2.42 -9.87 -22.13
CA TYR A 71 -2.96 -8.58 -22.60
C TYR A 71 -1.99 -7.39 -22.40
N ASP A 72 -0.80 -7.60 -21.85
CA ASP A 72 0.21 -6.55 -21.61
C ASP A 72 1.57 -7.00 -22.16
N ASN A 73 1.57 -7.33 -23.47
CA ASN A 73 2.74 -7.76 -24.25
C ASN A 73 3.29 -6.62 -25.14
N GLY A 74 3.09 -5.36 -24.72
CA GLY A 74 3.64 -4.20 -25.41
C GLY A 74 5.13 -4.01 -25.13
N GLU A 75 5.78 -3.08 -25.85
CA GLU A 75 7.20 -2.74 -25.66
C GLU A 75 7.51 -2.11 -24.29
N TYR A 76 6.48 -1.66 -23.58
CA TYR A 76 6.59 -1.06 -22.24
C TYR A 76 5.39 -1.47 -21.38
N PHE A 77 5.59 -1.50 -20.06
CA PHE A 77 4.58 -1.84 -19.09
C PHE A 77 3.54 -0.72 -18.98
N SER A 78 2.32 -0.97 -19.44
CA SER A 78 1.23 0.02 -19.40
C SER A 78 0.22 -0.25 -18.28
N GLY A 79 0.55 -1.17 -17.39
CA GLY A 79 -0.39 -1.69 -16.41
C GLY A 79 -0.83 -0.69 -15.35
N HIS A 80 0.05 0.25 -14.96
CA HIS A 80 -0.24 1.26 -13.95
C HIS A 80 0.52 2.56 -14.23
N PRO A 81 -0.02 3.72 -13.80
CA PRO A 81 0.69 4.99 -13.91
C PRO A 81 2.07 4.97 -13.19
N PRO A 82 3.07 5.69 -13.69
CA PRO A 82 4.47 5.36 -13.40
C PRO A 82 5.08 6.03 -12.16
N LEU A 83 4.32 6.78 -11.36
CA LEU A 83 4.90 7.61 -10.31
C LEU A 83 5.68 6.81 -9.25
N GLN A 84 5.11 5.72 -8.73
CA GLN A 84 5.82 4.90 -7.75
C GLN A 84 7.12 4.32 -8.34
N PHE A 85 7.09 3.88 -9.61
CA PHE A 85 8.30 3.37 -10.27
C PHE A 85 9.37 4.45 -10.35
N GLY A 86 8.99 5.67 -10.73
CA GLY A 86 9.91 6.81 -10.78
C GLY A 86 10.47 7.19 -9.41
N LEU A 87 9.64 7.23 -8.36
CA LEU A 87 10.09 7.52 -6.99
C LEU A 87 11.07 6.45 -6.48
N GLN A 88 10.75 5.18 -6.71
CA GLN A 88 11.61 4.08 -6.30
C GLN A 88 12.89 4.02 -7.16
N ALA A 89 12.84 4.39 -8.44
CA ALA A 89 14.01 4.49 -9.32
C ALA A 89 15.02 5.54 -8.81
N VAL A 90 14.54 6.65 -8.24
CA VAL A 90 15.44 7.63 -7.58
C VAL A 90 16.20 7.00 -6.42
N LEU A 91 15.54 6.16 -5.60
CA LEU A 91 16.24 5.46 -4.52
C LEU A 91 17.24 4.43 -5.05
N PHE A 92 16.91 3.70 -6.12
CA PHE A 92 17.88 2.82 -6.79
C PHE A 92 19.11 3.59 -7.31
N LYS A 93 18.94 4.80 -7.86
CA LYS A 93 20.07 5.65 -8.27
C LYS A 93 20.94 6.09 -7.10
N ILE A 94 20.36 6.31 -5.92
CA ILE A 94 21.08 6.82 -4.74
C ILE A 94 21.78 5.69 -3.97
N ILE A 95 21.11 4.55 -3.78
CA ILE A 95 21.55 3.45 -2.91
C ILE A 95 22.21 2.32 -3.71
N GLY A 96 21.86 2.15 -4.99
CA GLY A 96 22.31 1.06 -5.86
C GLY A 96 21.31 -0.11 -5.94
N ASP A 97 21.58 -1.07 -6.84
CA ASP A 97 20.74 -2.25 -7.05
C ASP A 97 20.87 -3.27 -5.90
N THR A 98 20.08 -3.06 -4.85
CA THR A 98 20.00 -3.96 -3.70
C THR A 98 18.57 -4.09 -3.18
N PRO A 99 18.19 -5.23 -2.56
CA PRO A 99 16.89 -5.37 -1.89
C PRO A 99 16.63 -4.32 -0.80
N ALA A 100 17.69 -3.70 -0.25
CA ALA A 100 17.57 -2.65 0.75
C ALA A 100 16.83 -1.40 0.22
N VAL A 101 16.83 -1.16 -1.09
CA VAL A 101 16.09 -0.05 -1.71
C VAL A 101 14.59 -0.20 -1.50
N GLU A 102 14.08 -1.41 -1.73
CA GLU A 102 12.66 -1.74 -1.61
C GLU A 102 12.19 -1.59 -0.16
N ASN A 103 12.99 -2.11 0.78
CA ASN A 103 12.74 -1.98 2.21
C ASN A 103 12.78 -0.52 2.66
N SER A 104 13.74 0.26 2.15
CA SER A 104 13.87 1.69 2.45
C SER A 104 12.67 2.47 1.91
N TYR A 105 12.22 2.17 0.68
CA TYR A 105 11.03 2.75 0.09
C TYR A 105 9.79 2.47 0.96
N ASN A 106 9.57 1.20 1.31
CA ASN A 106 8.45 0.79 2.15
C ASN A 106 8.50 1.44 3.55
N ALA A 107 9.69 1.60 4.13
CA ALA A 107 9.89 2.27 5.41
C ALA A 107 9.56 3.77 5.33
N LEU A 108 9.92 4.44 4.23
CA LEU A 108 9.56 5.84 3.99
C LEU A 108 8.05 6.02 3.85
N ILE A 109 7.38 5.12 3.11
CA ILE A 109 5.92 5.13 2.98
C ILE A 109 5.25 4.91 4.35
N LEU A 110 5.72 3.93 5.13
CA LEU A 110 5.24 3.68 6.49
C LEU A 110 5.42 4.92 7.37
N GLY A 111 6.62 5.50 7.43
CA GLY A 111 6.92 6.69 8.22
C GLY A 111 6.04 7.88 7.83
N GLY A 112 5.80 8.07 6.52
CA GLY A 112 4.88 9.07 6.01
C GLY A 112 3.45 8.89 6.55
N TYR A 113 2.94 7.66 6.57
CA TYR A 113 1.64 7.35 7.16
C TYR A 113 1.61 7.66 8.65
N LEU A 114 2.61 7.24 9.41
CA LEU A 114 2.69 7.51 10.86
C LEU A 114 2.59 9.01 11.15
N VAL A 115 3.40 9.81 10.44
CA VAL A 115 3.41 11.27 10.60
C VAL A 115 2.06 11.88 10.23
N LEU A 116 1.48 11.49 9.10
CA LEU A 116 0.24 12.08 8.61
C LEU A 116 -0.98 11.65 9.41
N ILE A 117 -1.09 10.39 9.83
CA ILE A 117 -2.19 9.91 10.69
C ILE A 117 -2.19 10.69 12.00
N VAL A 118 -1.03 10.86 12.63
CA VAL A 118 -0.89 11.67 13.85
C VAL A 118 -1.21 13.14 13.58
N GLY A 119 -0.76 13.68 12.44
CA GLY A 119 -1.06 15.05 12.01
C GLY A 119 -2.56 15.29 11.85
N VAL A 120 -3.27 14.41 11.14
CA VAL A 120 -4.72 14.44 10.97
C VAL A 120 -5.43 14.30 12.32
N TRP A 121 -5.04 13.32 13.13
CA TRP A 121 -5.59 13.11 14.48
C TRP A 121 -5.55 14.38 15.33
N ARG A 122 -4.38 15.00 15.44
CA ARG A 122 -4.18 16.22 16.23
C ARG A 122 -4.95 17.42 15.68
N LYS A 123 -5.16 17.50 14.37
CA LYS A 123 -5.92 18.59 13.73
C LYS A 123 -7.44 18.42 13.84
N LEU A 124 -7.93 17.18 13.90
CA LEU A 124 -9.34 16.89 14.12
C LEU A 124 -9.76 17.13 15.57
N LEU A 125 -8.85 16.92 16.53
CA LEU A 125 -9.09 17.19 17.94
C LEU A 125 -8.99 18.69 18.29
N ALA A 126 -9.80 19.10 19.27
CA ALA A 126 -9.72 20.46 19.81
C ALA A 126 -8.44 20.61 20.65
N PRO A 127 -7.73 21.76 20.62
CA PRO A 127 -6.52 21.97 21.43
C PRO A 127 -6.72 21.72 22.93
N ALA A 128 -7.93 21.94 23.44
CA ALA A 128 -8.27 21.77 24.86
C ALA A 128 -8.62 20.32 25.26
N SER A 129 -8.74 19.38 24.33
CA SER A 129 -9.38 18.09 24.62
C SER A 129 -8.50 17.06 25.35
N GLY A 130 -7.20 17.30 25.54
CA GLY A 130 -6.25 16.34 26.14
C GLY A 130 -5.97 15.08 25.30
N TYR A 131 -6.91 14.62 24.46
CA TYR A 131 -6.80 13.42 23.63
C TYR A 131 -5.76 13.51 22.51
N GLY A 132 -5.22 14.69 22.23
CA GLY A 132 -4.16 14.89 21.22
C GLY A 132 -2.87 14.11 21.53
N ALA A 133 -2.62 13.81 22.81
CA ALA A 133 -1.50 12.98 23.26
C ALA A 133 -1.65 11.50 22.84
N LEU A 134 -2.87 11.03 22.62
CA LEU A 134 -3.19 9.64 22.24
C LEU A 134 -2.97 9.37 20.74
N GLY A 135 -2.00 10.03 20.11
CA GLY A 135 -1.70 9.85 18.68
C GLY A 135 -1.28 8.43 18.29
N TRP A 136 -0.85 7.62 19.26
CA TRP A 136 -0.55 6.19 19.05
C TRP A 136 -1.81 5.37 18.75
N LEU A 137 -2.99 5.79 19.24
CA LEU A 137 -4.24 5.04 19.10
C LEU A 137 -4.70 4.92 17.63
N PRO A 138 -4.82 6.00 16.84
CA PRO A 138 -5.16 5.87 15.42
C PRO A 138 -4.09 5.15 14.60
N VAL A 139 -2.81 5.25 14.98
CA VAL A 139 -1.73 4.49 14.34
C VAL A 139 -1.89 2.99 14.61
N LEU A 140 -2.14 2.61 15.87
CA LEU A 140 -2.39 1.22 16.25
C LEU A 140 -3.64 0.68 15.55
N CYS A 141 -4.72 1.48 15.51
CA CYS A 141 -5.92 1.11 14.77
C CYS A 141 -5.63 0.92 13.29
N TRP A 142 -4.78 1.73 12.67
CA TRP A 142 -4.45 1.61 11.26
C TRP A 142 -3.61 0.36 10.98
N TYR A 143 -2.52 0.17 11.71
CA TYR A 143 -1.64 -0.97 11.48
C TYR A 143 -2.27 -2.30 11.91
N GLY A 144 -3.24 -2.28 12.84
CA GLY A 144 -4.03 -3.44 13.23
C GLY A 144 -4.96 -4.00 12.15
N LEU A 145 -5.10 -3.31 11.00
CA LEU A 145 -5.87 -3.79 9.86
C LEU A 145 -5.00 -4.74 9.02
N VAL A 146 -5.48 -5.96 8.77
CA VAL A 146 -4.72 -7.02 8.07
C VAL A 146 -4.28 -6.63 6.66
N THR A 147 -4.96 -5.69 6.01
CA THR A 147 -4.55 -5.15 4.72
C THR A 147 -3.31 -4.26 4.86
N VAL A 148 -3.18 -3.48 5.94
CA VAL A 148 -2.09 -2.49 6.11
C VAL A 148 -0.75 -3.18 6.33
N TRP A 149 -0.68 -4.04 7.34
CA TRP A 149 0.55 -4.74 7.71
C TRP A 149 1.05 -5.73 6.63
N TYR A 150 0.22 -6.00 5.60
CA TYR A 150 0.54 -6.81 4.42
C TYR A 150 0.94 -5.92 3.25
N SER A 151 0.16 -4.88 2.92
CA SER A 151 0.37 -4.05 1.73
C SER A 151 1.63 -3.19 1.80
N ILE A 152 1.99 -2.70 2.98
CA ILE A 152 3.17 -1.83 3.18
C ILE A 152 4.47 -2.59 2.87
N PRO A 153 4.79 -3.73 3.52
CA PRO A 153 6.04 -4.44 3.22
C PRO A 153 6.05 -5.10 1.84
N ASN A 154 4.90 -5.28 1.18
CA ASN A 154 4.82 -5.88 -0.15
C ASN A 154 4.91 -4.87 -1.30
N ASN A 155 5.32 -3.62 -1.03
CA ASN A 155 5.55 -2.59 -2.05
C ASN A 155 4.35 -2.32 -2.98
N PHE A 156 3.12 -2.41 -2.47
CA PHE A 156 1.92 -2.17 -3.28
C PHE A 156 1.75 -0.70 -3.67
N LEU A 157 1.30 -0.49 -4.91
CA LEU A 157 0.93 0.84 -5.45
C LEU A 157 -0.11 1.55 -4.58
N ASP A 158 -1.02 0.80 -3.97
CA ASP A 158 -2.09 1.35 -3.11
C ASP A 158 -1.53 2.01 -1.84
N SER A 159 -0.38 1.53 -1.35
CA SER A 159 0.31 2.11 -0.20
C SER A 159 0.82 3.52 -0.55
N THR A 160 1.48 3.69 -1.69
CA THR A 160 1.96 5.00 -2.15
C THR A 160 0.80 5.93 -2.53
N MET A 161 -0.19 5.42 -3.26
CA MET A 161 -1.38 6.20 -3.62
C MET A 161 -2.13 6.67 -2.37
N GLY A 162 -2.35 5.78 -1.41
CA GLY A 162 -3.04 6.09 -0.17
C GLY A 162 -2.30 7.12 0.68
N LEU A 163 -0.96 7.11 0.67
CA LEU A 163 -0.16 8.15 1.31
C LEU A 163 -0.43 9.52 0.70
N PHE A 164 -0.42 9.64 -0.63
CA PHE A 164 -0.73 10.90 -1.31
C PHE A 164 -2.19 11.35 -1.13
N CYS A 165 -3.14 10.41 -1.08
CA CYS A 165 -4.52 10.71 -0.70
C CYS A 165 -4.59 11.32 0.72
N LEU A 166 -3.85 10.75 1.67
CA LEU A 166 -3.81 11.24 3.05
C LEU A 166 -3.12 12.61 3.14
N VAL A 167 -2.05 12.84 2.37
CA VAL A 167 -1.41 14.17 2.22
C VAL A 167 -2.45 15.19 1.73
N SER A 168 -3.23 14.85 0.71
CA SER A 168 -4.28 15.74 0.19
C SER A 168 -5.30 16.09 1.26
N CYS A 169 -5.86 15.08 1.93
CA CYS A 169 -6.83 15.31 3.00
C CYS A 169 -6.24 16.12 4.17
N TYR A 170 -4.96 15.91 4.51
CA TYR A 170 -4.28 16.67 5.56
C TYR A 170 -4.16 18.17 5.22
N PHE A 171 -3.74 18.51 4.00
CA PHE A 171 -3.67 19.91 3.57
C PHE A 171 -5.05 20.57 3.47
N GLN A 172 -6.06 19.83 3.01
CA GLN A 172 -7.45 20.31 3.07
C GLN A 172 -7.86 20.58 4.52
N LEU A 173 -7.55 19.68 5.46
CA LEU A 173 -7.86 19.87 6.86
C LEU A 173 -7.16 21.09 7.46
N ILE A 174 -5.90 21.36 7.10
CA ILE A 174 -5.19 22.59 7.50
C ILE A 174 -5.95 23.82 7.02
N PHE A 175 -6.38 23.84 5.75
CA PHE A 175 -7.16 24.94 5.19
C PHE A 175 -8.48 25.15 5.95
N LEU A 176 -9.26 24.07 6.13
CA LEU A 176 -10.61 24.12 6.68
C LEU A 176 -10.63 24.50 8.17
N LYS A 177 -9.61 24.11 8.94
CA LYS A 177 -9.48 24.45 10.37
C LYS A 177 -8.88 25.83 10.63
N LYS A 178 -8.41 26.55 9.60
CA LYS A 178 -7.81 27.87 9.77
C LYS A 178 -8.90 28.95 9.84
N ASN A 179 -8.86 29.78 10.88
CA ASN A 179 -9.70 30.99 10.93
C ASN A 179 -9.15 31.98 9.88
N VAL A 180 -9.96 32.22 8.85
CA VAL A 180 -9.61 32.95 7.61
C VAL A 180 -9.25 34.42 7.91
N THR A 181 -7.97 34.78 7.88
CA THR A 181 -7.52 36.18 7.98
C THR A 181 -6.29 36.56 7.15
N ARG A 182 -5.69 35.69 6.30
CA ARG A 182 -4.47 36.05 5.53
C ARG A 182 -4.53 35.69 4.03
N LYS A 183 -4.01 36.57 3.17
CA LYS A 183 -3.97 36.43 1.70
C LYS A 183 -3.29 35.15 1.15
N ILE A 184 -2.48 34.42 1.93
CA ILE A 184 -1.79 33.18 1.53
C ILE A 184 -2.68 31.93 1.82
N ASP A 185 -3.97 32.00 1.50
CA ASP A 185 -4.93 30.94 1.84
C ASP A 185 -5.11 29.90 0.71
N GLY A 186 -4.62 30.16 -0.51
CA GLY A 186 -4.73 29.25 -1.65
C GLY A 186 -3.67 28.13 -1.71
N LEU A 187 -2.57 28.24 -0.95
CA LEU A 187 -1.46 27.28 -1.01
C LEU A 187 -1.88 25.88 -0.55
N TRP A 188 -2.65 25.76 0.54
CA TRP A 188 -3.03 24.46 1.07
C TRP A 188 -3.97 23.68 0.14
N PRO A 189 -5.04 24.27 -0.44
CA PRO A 189 -5.82 23.59 -1.47
C PRO A 189 -5.01 23.28 -2.73
N LEU A 190 -4.03 24.11 -3.10
CA LEU A 190 -3.13 23.83 -4.21
C LEU A 190 -2.29 22.57 -3.92
N LEU A 191 -1.64 22.50 -2.76
CA LEU A 191 -0.87 21.32 -2.34
C LEU A 191 -1.75 20.07 -2.19
N ALA A 192 -3.01 20.24 -1.78
CA ALA A 192 -3.98 19.16 -1.75
C ALA A 192 -4.31 18.65 -3.16
N GLY A 193 -4.46 19.54 -4.14
CA GLY A 193 -4.65 19.21 -5.55
C GLY A 193 -3.44 18.47 -6.12
N VAL A 194 -2.22 18.92 -5.79
CA VAL A 194 -0.98 18.21 -6.15
C VAL A 194 -0.97 16.80 -5.57
N GLY A 195 -1.36 16.63 -4.30
CA GLY A 195 -1.52 15.30 -3.69
C GLY A 195 -2.47 14.39 -4.45
N ILE A 196 -3.60 14.91 -4.96
CA ILE A 196 -4.54 14.13 -5.79
C ILE A 196 -3.90 13.73 -7.12
N VAL A 197 -3.17 14.64 -7.78
CA VAL A 197 -2.47 14.35 -9.03
C VAL A 197 -1.41 13.27 -8.82
N LEU A 198 -0.64 13.35 -7.72
CA LEU A 198 0.35 12.33 -7.38
C LEU A 198 -0.32 10.97 -7.09
N ALA A 199 -1.42 10.94 -6.33
CA ALA A 199 -2.19 9.72 -6.12
C ALA A 199 -2.68 9.10 -7.44
N PHE A 200 -3.21 9.93 -8.35
CA PHE A 200 -3.65 9.52 -9.68
C PHE A 200 -2.49 8.96 -10.51
N LEU A 201 -1.32 9.61 -10.51
CA LEU A 201 -0.13 9.14 -11.23
C LEU A 201 0.54 7.91 -10.60
N THR A 202 0.10 7.45 -9.44
CA THR A 202 0.54 6.18 -8.84
C THR A 202 -0.32 4.99 -9.27
N LYS A 203 -1.66 5.10 -9.19
CA LYS A 203 -2.54 3.95 -9.48
C LYS A 203 -3.84 4.29 -10.23
N GLY A 204 -4.05 5.55 -10.57
CA GLY A 204 -5.15 6.00 -11.41
C GLY A 204 -6.37 6.56 -10.66
N PRO A 205 -7.58 6.45 -11.22
CA PRO A 205 -8.76 7.22 -10.80
C PRO A 205 -9.21 7.05 -9.35
N VAL A 206 -8.87 5.93 -8.70
CA VAL A 206 -9.19 5.70 -7.27
C VAL A 206 -8.55 6.77 -6.38
N GLY A 207 -7.41 7.34 -6.78
CA GLY A 207 -6.73 8.43 -6.08
C GLY A 207 -7.48 9.77 -6.08
N LEU A 208 -8.62 9.88 -6.78
CA LEU A 208 -9.40 11.12 -6.90
C LEU A 208 -10.38 11.35 -5.73
N TYR A 209 -10.63 10.34 -4.88
CA TYR A 209 -11.59 10.47 -3.77
C TYR A 209 -11.35 11.66 -2.83
N PRO A 210 -10.10 12.13 -2.56
CA PRO A 210 -9.88 13.27 -1.69
C PRO A 210 -10.55 14.57 -2.20
N LEU A 211 -10.95 14.65 -3.47
CA LEU A 211 -11.71 15.79 -3.99
C LEU A 211 -13.03 16.00 -3.24
N ALA A 212 -13.62 14.92 -2.71
CA ALA A 212 -14.86 14.98 -1.93
C ALA A 212 -14.64 15.46 -0.49
N PHE A 213 -13.41 15.44 0.03
CA PHE A 213 -13.12 15.65 1.45
C PHE A 213 -13.61 17.00 1.98
N SER A 214 -13.35 18.11 1.28
CA SER A 214 -13.81 19.45 1.71
C SER A 214 -15.34 19.54 1.80
N MET A 215 -16.06 18.90 0.87
CA MET A 215 -17.53 18.87 0.87
C MET A 215 -18.07 17.99 1.99
N ILE A 216 -17.46 16.83 2.21
CA ILE A 216 -17.78 15.92 3.32
C ILE A 216 -17.54 16.61 4.66
N TYR A 217 -16.46 17.40 4.78
CA TYR A 217 -16.18 18.19 5.99
C TYR A 217 -17.29 19.21 6.27
N ALA A 218 -17.74 19.95 5.25
CA ALA A 218 -18.84 20.90 5.41
C ALA A 218 -20.15 20.22 5.82
N PHE A 219 -20.38 18.98 5.39
CA PHE A 219 -21.54 18.20 5.80
C PHE A 219 -21.44 17.71 7.25
N ALA A 220 -20.26 17.23 7.67
CA ALA A 220 -20.05 16.70 9.01
C ALA A 220 -19.96 17.78 10.10
N ASP A 221 -19.43 18.95 9.77
CA ASP A 221 -19.30 20.09 10.68
C ASP A 221 -20.39 21.13 10.43
N ALA A 222 -21.47 21.07 11.21
CA ALA A 222 -22.60 22.00 11.14
C ALA A 222 -22.24 23.49 11.30
N SER A 223 -21.02 23.83 11.77
CA SER A 223 -20.57 25.22 11.85
C SER A 223 -19.98 25.75 10.53
N TYR A 224 -19.72 24.85 9.57
CA TYR A 224 -19.08 25.16 8.31
C TYR A 224 -20.12 25.19 7.18
N THR A 225 -20.03 26.17 6.28
CA THR A 225 -20.99 26.31 5.19
C THR A 225 -20.48 25.65 3.91
N PHE A 226 -21.41 25.10 3.12
CA PHE A 226 -21.12 24.47 1.82
C PHE A 226 -20.32 25.39 0.88
N GLN A 227 -20.66 26.69 0.85
CA GLN A 227 -19.97 27.69 0.03
C GLN A 227 -18.48 27.83 0.38
N LYS A 228 -18.12 27.69 1.66
CA LYS A 228 -16.73 27.75 2.10
C LYS A 228 -15.92 26.53 1.66
N ALA A 229 -16.57 25.38 1.46
CA ALA A 229 -15.94 24.18 0.92
C ALA A 229 -15.80 24.19 -0.61
N LEU A 230 -16.59 25.01 -1.32
CA LEU A 230 -16.53 25.09 -2.78
C LEU A 230 -15.18 25.65 -3.27
N ARG A 231 -14.66 26.69 -2.61
CA ARG A 231 -13.39 27.33 -3.01
C ARG A 231 -12.20 26.34 -3.02
N PRO A 232 -11.86 25.60 -1.95
CA PRO A 232 -10.76 24.65 -1.99
C PRO A 232 -11.00 23.54 -3.01
N THR A 233 -12.24 23.06 -3.18
CA THR A 233 -12.58 22.07 -4.20
C THR A 233 -12.33 22.58 -5.62
N LEU A 234 -12.71 23.83 -5.94
CA LEU A 234 -12.44 24.42 -7.25
C LEU A 234 -10.94 24.60 -7.52
N ILE A 235 -10.15 24.99 -6.50
CA ILE A 235 -8.68 25.09 -6.64
C ILE A 235 -8.07 23.71 -6.93
N MET A 236 -8.45 22.68 -6.17
CA MET A 236 -7.98 21.31 -6.40
C MET A 236 -8.37 20.81 -7.79
N LEU A 237 -9.61 21.06 -8.22
CA LEU A 237 -10.08 20.69 -9.56
C LEU A 237 -9.27 21.41 -10.65
N ALA A 238 -8.97 22.70 -10.48
CA ALA A 238 -8.12 23.43 -11.41
C ALA A 238 -6.72 22.81 -11.49
N VAL A 239 -6.10 22.42 -10.37
CA VAL A 239 -4.80 21.73 -10.38
C VAL A 239 -4.86 20.40 -11.14
N ILE A 240 -5.91 19.61 -10.94
CA ILE A 240 -6.11 18.33 -11.65
C ILE A 240 -6.25 18.57 -13.16
N VAL A 241 -7.11 19.51 -13.56
CA VAL A 241 -7.36 19.83 -14.98
C VAL A 241 -6.10 20.37 -15.66
N LEU A 242 -5.39 21.29 -15.02
CA LEU A 242 -4.14 21.84 -15.57
C LEU A 242 -3.05 20.78 -15.68
N SER A 243 -2.95 19.88 -14.69
CA SER A 243 -1.98 18.77 -14.73
C SER A 243 -2.33 17.77 -15.82
N ALA A 244 -3.62 17.42 -15.98
CA ALA A 244 -4.08 16.59 -17.07
C ALA A 244 -3.77 17.23 -18.43
N ALA A 245 -4.09 18.51 -18.61
CA ALA A 245 -3.75 19.25 -19.85
C ALA A 245 -2.24 19.20 -20.14
N SER A 246 -1.40 19.36 -19.12
CA SER A 246 0.07 19.28 -19.25
C SER A 246 0.55 17.88 -19.65
N ILE A 247 -0.02 16.84 -19.03
CA ILE A 247 0.24 15.43 -19.36
C ILE A 247 -0.14 15.14 -20.82
N PHE A 248 -1.33 15.56 -21.24
CA PHE A 248 -1.82 15.30 -22.61
C PHE A 248 -1.11 16.16 -23.67
N ALA A 249 -0.49 17.28 -23.29
CA ALA A 249 0.36 18.07 -24.18
C ALA A 249 1.69 17.38 -24.49
N HIS A 250 2.23 16.56 -23.57
CA HIS A 250 3.47 15.82 -23.78
C HIS A 250 3.20 14.47 -24.48
N ALA A 251 3.72 14.31 -25.70
CA ALA A 251 3.38 13.16 -26.57
C ALA A 251 3.65 11.78 -25.92
N PRO A 252 4.83 11.50 -25.30
CA PRO A 252 5.06 10.23 -24.61
C PRO A 252 4.07 9.95 -23.47
N ALA A 253 3.73 10.99 -22.69
CA ALA A 253 2.78 10.86 -21.60
C ALA A 253 1.35 10.60 -22.11
N ARG A 254 0.95 11.31 -23.17
CA ARG A 254 -0.35 11.09 -23.82
C ARG A 254 -0.50 9.67 -24.35
N GLU A 255 0.51 9.16 -25.05
CA GLU A 255 0.53 7.79 -25.57
C GLU A 255 0.39 6.79 -24.40
N PHE A 256 1.24 6.90 -23.40
CA PHE A 256 1.20 6.07 -22.20
C PHE A 256 -0.17 6.07 -21.52
N MET A 257 -0.71 7.26 -21.21
CA MET A 257 -1.97 7.41 -20.49
C MET A 257 -3.16 6.90 -21.30
N THR A 258 -3.12 7.03 -22.63
CA THR A 258 -4.16 6.49 -23.52
C THR A 258 -4.13 4.97 -23.50
N THR A 259 -2.95 4.36 -23.63
CA THR A 259 -2.77 2.90 -23.55
C THR A 259 -3.21 2.36 -22.18
N TYR A 260 -2.74 2.98 -21.10
CA TYR A 260 -3.15 2.63 -19.73
C TYR A 260 -4.67 2.74 -19.56
N PHE A 261 -5.29 3.87 -19.92
CA PHE A 261 -6.71 4.08 -19.66
C PHE A 261 -7.59 3.10 -20.44
N ASN A 262 -7.28 2.89 -21.73
CA ASN A 262 -8.02 1.94 -22.58
C ASN A 262 -7.80 0.49 -22.15
N GLY A 263 -6.56 0.12 -21.80
CA GLY A 263 -6.20 -1.23 -21.42
C GLY A 263 -6.65 -1.61 -20.00
N GLN A 264 -6.56 -0.69 -19.04
CA GLN A 264 -6.87 -0.95 -17.63
C GLN A 264 -8.26 -0.49 -17.23
N VAL A 265 -8.55 0.80 -17.36
CA VAL A 265 -9.77 1.39 -16.81
C VAL A 265 -10.98 0.93 -17.61
N VAL A 266 -10.95 1.12 -18.93
CA VAL A 266 -12.07 0.75 -19.81
C VAL A 266 -12.31 -0.76 -19.79
N GLN A 267 -11.27 -1.60 -19.94
CA GLN A 267 -11.45 -3.06 -19.92
C GLN A 267 -11.92 -3.59 -18.56
N ALA A 268 -11.52 -2.97 -17.44
CA ALA A 268 -12.03 -3.36 -16.12
C ALA A 268 -13.54 -3.05 -15.99
N LEU A 269 -13.99 -1.87 -16.45
CA LEU A 269 -15.40 -1.50 -16.48
C LEU A 269 -16.22 -2.40 -17.42
N LEU A 270 -15.63 -2.81 -18.55
CA LEU A 270 -16.20 -3.78 -19.47
C LEU A 270 -16.13 -5.24 -18.96
N GLN A 271 -15.61 -5.47 -17.75
CA GLN A 271 -15.46 -6.81 -17.15
C GLN A 271 -14.62 -7.79 -18.01
N LYS A 272 -13.62 -7.26 -18.73
CA LYS A 272 -12.69 -8.04 -19.57
C LYS A 272 -11.32 -8.27 -18.93
N ARG A 273 -11.14 -7.84 -17.67
CA ARG A 273 -9.94 -8.09 -16.85
C ARG A 273 -10.23 -9.05 -15.70
N GLU A 274 -9.25 -9.23 -14.80
CA GLU A 274 -9.38 -10.10 -13.64
C GLU A 274 -10.65 -9.78 -12.84
N LYS A 275 -11.32 -10.83 -12.38
CA LYS A 275 -12.60 -10.76 -11.66
C LYS A 275 -12.41 -11.36 -10.28
N ALA A 276 -12.95 -10.72 -9.25
CA ALA A 276 -12.98 -11.25 -7.89
C ALA A 276 -13.95 -12.45 -7.75
N GLY A 277 -14.83 -12.66 -8.73
CA GLY A 277 -15.78 -13.77 -8.78
C GLY A 277 -16.70 -13.65 -9.98
N THR A 278 -17.71 -14.52 -10.04
CA THR A 278 -18.77 -14.49 -11.05
C THR A 278 -20.09 -14.02 -10.42
N GLY A 279 -20.87 -13.24 -11.16
CA GLY A 279 -22.18 -12.73 -10.69
C GLY A 279 -22.11 -11.48 -9.80
N TRP A 280 -23.27 -11.09 -9.25
CA TRP A 280 -23.44 -9.80 -8.55
C TRP A 280 -22.66 -9.72 -7.22
N THR A 281 -22.38 -10.85 -6.58
CA THR A 281 -21.66 -10.92 -5.30
C THR A 281 -20.20 -10.50 -5.43
N ALA A 282 -19.63 -10.53 -6.64
CA ALA A 282 -18.27 -10.02 -6.90
C ALA A 282 -18.13 -8.51 -6.67
N HIS A 283 -19.24 -7.76 -6.64
CA HIS A 283 -19.26 -6.33 -6.36
C HIS A 283 -19.15 -6.00 -4.86
N ILE A 284 -19.44 -6.97 -3.97
CA ILE A 284 -19.44 -6.77 -2.52
C ILE A 284 -18.22 -7.40 -1.83
N THR A 285 -17.33 -8.05 -2.57
CA THR A 285 -16.11 -8.68 -2.03
C THR A 285 -15.30 -7.71 -1.19
N LEU A 286 -15.15 -6.46 -1.65
CA LEU A 286 -14.41 -5.41 -0.94
C LEU A 286 -15.04 -5.06 0.42
N VAL A 287 -16.38 -5.15 0.53
CA VAL A 287 -17.10 -4.94 1.79
C VAL A 287 -16.86 -6.10 2.75
N THR A 288 -16.89 -7.33 2.25
CA THR A 288 -16.54 -8.53 3.05
C THR A 288 -15.10 -8.44 3.57
N GLU A 289 -14.17 -8.02 2.71
CA GLU A 289 -12.77 -7.78 3.08
C GLU A 289 -12.62 -6.65 4.11
N LEU A 290 -13.43 -5.59 4.01
CA LEU A 290 -13.47 -4.53 5.01
C LEU A 290 -13.95 -5.06 6.36
N ILE A 291 -15.03 -5.86 6.39
CA ILE A 291 -15.55 -6.48 7.61
C ILE A 291 -14.46 -7.33 8.26
N ARG A 292 -13.78 -8.20 7.49
CA ARG A 292 -12.67 -9.02 8.01
C ARG A 292 -11.57 -8.16 8.64
N ASN A 293 -11.22 -7.04 8.00
CA ASN A 293 -10.21 -6.12 8.49
C ASN A 293 -10.61 -5.46 9.82
N ILE A 294 -11.87 -5.05 9.98
CA ILE A 294 -12.34 -4.30 11.15
C ILE A 294 -12.82 -5.19 12.30
N THR A 295 -12.93 -6.51 12.11
CA THR A 295 -13.36 -7.46 13.15
C THR A 295 -12.59 -7.28 14.48
N PRO A 296 -11.25 -7.18 14.51
CA PRO A 296 -10.53 -6.95 15.76
C PRO A 296 -10.92 -5.64 16.46
N HIS A 297 -11.19 -4.58 15.69
CA HIS A 297 -11.61 -3.28 16.22
C HIS A 297 -13.03 -3.32 16.75
N LEU A 298 -13.94 -4.05 16.09
CA LEU A 298 -15.30 -4.29 16.58
C LEU A 298 -15.29 -5.06 17.91
N LEU A 299 -14.43 -6.08 18.04
CA LEU A 299 -14.26 -6.83 19.29
C LEU A 299 -13.67 -5.94 20.40
N ALA A 300 -12.64 -5.13 20.08
CA ALA A 300 -12.06 -4.18 21.03
C ALA A 300 -13.10 -3.14 21.50
N LEU A 301 -13.92 -2.63 20.57
CA LEU A 301 -15.00 -1.71 20.86
C LEU A 301 -16.04 -2.36 21.79
N ALA A 302 -16.53 -3.56 21.46
CA ALA A 302 -17.48 -4.28 22.28
C ALA A 302 -16.93 -4.56 23.69
N GLY A 303 -15.68 -5.03 23.79
CA GLY A 303 -15.01 -5.30 25.06
C GLY A 303 -14.84 -4.04 25.93
N LEU A 304 -14.42 -2.92 25.34
CA LEU A 304 -14.29 -1.65 26.06
C LEU A 304 -15.64 -1.06 26.49
N TYR A 305 -16.70 -1.26 25.71
CA TYR A 305 -18.05 -0.88 26.11
C TYR A 305 -18.57 -1.74 27.25
N ALA A 306 -18.36 -3.06 27.20
CA ALA A 306 -18.71 -3.97 28.29
C ALA A 306 -17.96 -3.62 29.59
N LEU A 307 -16.65 -3.34 29.49
CA LEU A 307 -15.83 -2.88 30.62
C LEU A 307 -16.34 -1.55 31.18
N SER A 308 -16.59 -0.57 30.31
CA SER A 308 -17.14 0.73 30.69
C SER A 308 -18.49 0.61 31.40
N PHE A 309 -19.34 -0.33 30.98
CA PHE A 309 -20.62 -0.62 31.61
C PHE A 309 -20.43 -1.26 32.99
N ALA A 310 -19.61 -2.31 33.08
CA ALA A 310 -19.31 -3.02 34.33
C ALA A 310 -18.71 -2.08 35.40
N LEU A 311 -17.80 -1.19 34.99
CA LEU A 311 -17.16 -0.21 35.87
C LEU A 311 -17.96 1.09 36.05
N LYS A 312 -19.17 1.17 35.48
CA LYS A 312 -20.09 2.32 35.58
C LYS A 312 -19.42 3.64 35.19
N TRP A 313 -18.56 3.62 34.18
CA TRP A 313 -17.95 4.83 33.64
C TRP A 313 -19.00 5.69 32.92
N ARG A 314 -19.05 6.98 33.26
CA ARG A 314 -19.94 7.95 32.60
C ARG A 314 -19.11 8.80 31.64
N MET A 315 -19.39 8.67 30.34
CA MET A 315 -18.72 9.44 29.29
C MET A 315 -19.56 10.66 28.93
N LEU A 316 -18.92 11.83 28.87
CA LEU A 316 -19.56 13.04 28.38
C LEU A 316 -19.62 12.98 26.86
N ARG A 317 -20.79 13.29 26.28
CA ARG A 317 -20.92 13.37 24.83
C ARG A 317 -20.30 14.67 24.35
N GLU A 318 -19.14 14.57 23.73
CA GLU A 318 -18.45 15.72 23.15
C GLU A 318 -18.84 15.90 21.68
N LYS A 319 -19.36 17.10 21.34
CA LYS A 319 -19.89 17.39 20.00
C LYS A 319 -18.84 17.19 18.91
N TYR A 320 -17.60 17.66 19.11
CA TYR A 320 -16.54 17.54 18.11
C TYR A 320 -16.13 16.07 17.86
N ILE A 321 -16.17 15.18 18.88
CA ILE A 321 -15.92 13.75 18.69
C ILE A 321 -17.02 13.15 17.79
N SER A 322 -18.28 13.49 18.06
CA SER A 322 -19.41 13.01 17.26
C SER A 322 -19.32 13.47 15.80
N GLN A 323 -18.93 14.73 15.57
CA GLN A 323 -18.72 15.27 14.22
C GLN A 323 -17.57 14.57 13.50
N ASN A 324 -16.45 14.33 14.20
CA ASN A 324 -15.30 13.66 13.63
C ASN A 324 -15.58 12.19 13.29
N ILE A 325 -16.39 11.47 14.08
CA ILE A 325 -16.86 10.12 13.75
C ILE A 325 -17.57 10.13 12.38
N VAL A 326 -18.53 11.03 12.20
CA VAL A 326 -19.28 11.17 10.93
C VAL A 326 -18.34 11.53 9.79
N LEU A 327 -17.46 12.51 9.98
CA LEU A 327 -16.47 12.90 8.97
C LEU A 327 -15.61 11.71 8.53
N THR A 328 -14.99 11.01 9.48
CA THR A 328 -14.10 9.88 9.16
C THR A 328 -14.83 8.72 8.49
N ALA A 329 -16.08 8.44 8.88
CA ALA A 329 -16.89 7.41 8.24
C ALA A 329 -17.25 7.77 6.79
N LEU A 330 -17.67 9.01 6.53
CA LEU A 330 -18.03 9.46 5.19
C LEU A 330 -16.82 9.56 4.26
N VAL A 331 -15.67 10.01 4.78
CA VAL A 331 -14.42 10.03 3.99
C VAL A 331 -13.98 8.61 3.64
N ALA A 332 -14.00 7.67 4.60
CA ALA A 332 -13.71 6.26 4.31
C ALA A 332 -14.68 5.69 3.26
N ALA A 333 -15.98 5.96 3.39
CA ALA A 333 -16.99 5.54 2.42
C ALA A 333 -16.73 6.14 1.02
N SER A 334 -16.28 7.39 0.93
CA SER A 334 -15.97 8.03 -0.36
C SER A 334 -14.82 7.36 -1.12
N GLY A 335 -13.89 6.71 -0.41
CA GLY A 335 -12.83 5.91 -1.04
C GLY A 335 -13.27 4.49 -1.42
N ILE A 336 -14.23 3.90 -0.70
CA ILE A 336 -14.61 2.48 -0.85
C ILE A 336 -15.82 2.30 -1.78
N VAL A 337 -16.89 3.08 -1.59
CA VAL A 337 -18.17 2.90 -2.29
C VAL A 337 -18.04 3.02 -3.82
N PRO A 338 -17.30 3.99 -4.39
CA PRO A 338 -17.14 4.08 -5.84
C PRO A 338 -16.50 2.82 -6.47
N MET A 339 -15.68 2.10 -5.71
CA MET A 339 -15.00 0.89 -6.19
C MET A 339 -15.95 -0.30 -6.34
N LEU A 340 -17.11 -0.28 -5.66
CA LEU A 340 -18.09 -1.35 -5.72
C LEU A 340 -18.74 -1.47 -7.12
N VAL A 341 -18.59 -0.46 -7.97
CA VAL A 341 -19.03 -0.51 -9.37
C VAL A 341 -18.24 -1.55 -10.19
N SER A 342 -16.99 -1.82 -9.81
CA SER A 342 -16.13 -2.80 -10.50
C SER A 342 -16.16 -4.16 -9.81
N ILE A 343 -16.05 -5.24 -10.59
CA ILE A 343 -15.84 -6.62 -10.09
C ILE A 343 -14.35 -6.98 -9.92
N LYS A 344 -13.44 -6.10 -10.38
CA LYS A 344 -12.00 -6.21 -10.09
C LYS A 344 -11.79 -5.66 -8.68
N GLN A 345 -11.82 -6.53 -7.68
CA GLN A 345 -11.72 -6.17 -6.27
C GLN A 345 -10.68 -7.06 -5.57
N TYR A 346 -9.65 -6.43 -4.99
CA TYR A 346 -8.64 -7.12 -4.19
C TYR A 346 -8.52 -6.48 -2.81
N PRO A 347 -8.11 -7.24 -1.77
CA PRO A 347 -8.07 -6.72 -0.40
C PRO A 347 -7.22 -5.45 -0.23
N HIS A 348 -6.14 -5.33 -0.99
CA HIS A 348 -5.23 -4.18 -0.95
C HIS A 348 -5.84 -2.90 -1.54
N TYR A 349 -6.96 -2.98 -2.26
CA TYR A 349 -7.67 -1.81 -2.78
C TYR A 349 -8.32 -0.96 -1.68
N LEU A 350 -8.52 -1.53 -0.49
CA LEU A 350 -8.99 -0.78 0.68
C LEU A 350 -7.95 0.21 1.20
N MET A 351 -6.65 -0.05 0.97
CA MET A 351 -5.52 0.64 1.59
C MET A 351 -5.63 2.18 1.62
N PRO A 352 -6.07 2.87 0.55
CA PRO A 352 -6.19 4.33 0.53
C PRO A 352 -7.25 4.90 1.50
N ALA A 353 -8.28 4.11 1.83
CA ALA A 353 -9.37 4.52 2.72
C ALA A 353 -9.12 4.11 4.19
N LEU A 354 -8.24 3.13 4.43
CA LEU A 354 -7.99 2.57 5.77
C LEU A 354 -7.49 3.57 6.81
N PRO A 355 -6.73 4.65 6.50
CA PRO A 355 -6.41 5.68 7.50
C PRO A 355 -7.66 6.30 8.12
N PHE A 356 -8.72 6.53 7.33
CA PHE A 356 -9.96 7.11 7.82
C PHE A 356 -10.84 6.08 8.55
N VAL A 357 -10.78 4.80 8.17
CA VAL A 357 -11.37 3.70 8.95
C VAL A 357 -10.70 3.62 10.33
N ALA A 358 -9.37 3.72 10.37
CA ALA A 358 -8.61 3.71 11.62
C ALA A 358 -8.92 4.91 12.52
N LEU A 359 -8.99 6.11 11.95
CA LEU A 359 -9.40 7.32 12.67
C LEU A 359 -10.84 7.20 13.21
N LEU A 360 -11.77 6.62 12.44
CA LEU A 360 -13.13 6.34 12.90
C LEU A 360 -13.13 5.49 14.17
N PHE A 361 -12.42 4.36 14.15
CA PHE A 361 -12.30 3.50 15.35
C PHE A 361 -11.58 4.21 16.49
N ALA A 362 -10.52 4.97 16.21
CA ALA A 362 -9.84 5.75 17.24
C ALA A 362 -10.80 6.73 17.94
N PHE A 363 -11.66 7.44 17.20
CA PHE A 363 -12.67 8.33 17.80
C PHE A 363 -13.76 7.57 18.58
N LEU A 364 -14.18 6.40 18.13
CA LEU A 364 -15.13 5.55 18.88
C LEU A 364 -14.54 5.04 20.20
N LEU A 365 -13.23 4.83 20.24
CA LEU A 365 -12.51 4.24 21.37
C LEU A 365 -11.94 5.29 22.34
N VAL A 366 -11.60 6.49 21.87
CA VAL A 366 -10.71 7.45 22.56
C VAL A 366 -11.11 7.76 24.00
N GLN A 367 -12.37 8.05 24.27
CA GLN A 367 -12.82 8.42 25.62
C GLN A 367 -12.70 7.26 26.60
N ARG A 368 -12.99 6.03 26.14
CA ARG A 368 -12.91 4.80 26.96
C ARG A 368 -11.48 4.32 27.13
N VAL A 369 -10.65 4.45 26.10
CA VAL A 369 -9.21 4.17 26.18
C VAL A 369 -8.59 5.14 27.18
N ALA A 370 -8.83 6.45 27.06
CA ALA A 370 -8.35 7.44 28.01
C ALA A 370 -8.78 7.11 29.45
N ALA A 371 -10.03 6.68 29.63
CA ALA A 371 -10.54 6.26 30.94
C ALA A 371 -9.82 5.02 31.51
N ALA A 372 -9.60 4.01 30.66
CA ALA A 372 -8.93 2.78 31.05
C ALA A 372 -7.49 3.02 31.50
N LEU A 373 -6.75 3.87 30.79
CA LEU A 373 -5.33 4.16 31.05
C LEU A 373 -5.09 4.74 32.45
N VAL A 374 -6.04 5.51 32.98
CA VAL A 374 -5.91 6.19 34.29
C VAL A 374 -6.66 5.48 35.41
N TRP A 375 -7.58 4.56 35.11
CA TRP A 375 -8.35 3.84 36.14
C TRP A 375 -7.46 2.98 37.05
N ARG A 376 -6.52 2.24 36.46
CA ARG A 376 -5.50 1.46 37.18
C ARG A 376 -4.16 1.56 36.46
N THR A 377 -3.42 2.62 36.75
CA THR A 377 -2.13 2.94 36.12
C THR A 377 -1.14 1.77 36.16
N GLN A 378 -0.97 1.12 37.31
CA GLN A 378 -0.02 -0.01 37.44
C GLN A 378 -0.39 -1.18 36.53
N LEU A 379 -1.69 -1.52 36.47
CA LEU A 379 -2.18 -2.55 35.56
C LEU A 379 -1.96 -2.15 34.10
N THR A 380 -2.19 -0.89 33.75
CA THR A 380 -1.94 -0.35 32.40
C THR A 380 -0.47 -0.51 32.01
N ILE A 381 0.45 -0.16 32.91
CA ILE A 381 1.89 -0.31 32.70
C ILE A 381 2.24 -1.78 32.46
N ILE A 382 1.75 -2.69 33.33
CA ILE A 382 1.97 -4.14 33.20
C ILE A 382 1.44 -4.65 31.85
N VAL A 383 0.23 -4.28 31.46
CA VAL A 383 -0.39 -4.72 30.19
C VAL A 383 0.45 -4.29 29.00
N PHE A 384 0.92 -3.04 28.96
CA PHE A 384 1.79 -2.59 27.87
C PHE A 384 3.14 -3.31 27.85
N PHE A 385 3.79 -3.52 29.01
CA PHE A 385 5.06 -4.26 29.07
C PHE A 385 4.89 -5.71 28.60
N VAL A 386 3.87 -6.42 29.10
CA VAL A 386 3.55 -7.77 28.64
C VAL A 386 3.25 -7.77 27.13
N GLY A 387 2.51 -6.78 26.65
CA GLY A 387 2.23 -6.61 25.22
C GLY A 387 3.49 -6.40 24.39
N ILE A 388 4.42 -5.56 24.85
CA ILE A 388 5.71 -5.32 24.19
C ILE A 388 6.54 -6.61 24.12
N LEU A 389 6.65 -7.34 25.25
CA LEU A 389 7.37 -8.61 25.30
C LEU A 389 6.74 -9.65 24.36
N ALA A 390 5.41 -9.72 24.32
CA ALA A 390 4.69 -10.61 23.41
C ALA A 390 4.94 -10.24 21.94
N CYS A 391 4.93 -8.94 21.59
CA CYS A 391 5.25 -8.48 20.24
C CYS A 391 6.67 -8.89 19.84
N TRP A 392 7.67 -8.62 20.69
CA TRP A 392 9.06 -9.01 20.41
C TRP A 392 9.27 -10.52 20.36
N GLY A 393 8.60 -11.29 21.22
CA GLY A 393 8.61 -12.74 21.14
C GLY A 393 8.04 -13.26 19.81
N ALA A 394 6.95 -12.67 19.32
CA ALA A 394 6.38 -12.99 18.01
C ALA A 394 7.32 -12.59 16.86
N THR A 395 7.93 -11.40 16.92
CA THR A 395 8.94 -10.95 15.95
C THR A 395 10.11 -11.91 15.90
N PHE A 396 10.71 -12.23 17.05
CA PHE A 396 11.87 -13.13 17.13
C PHE A 396 11.54 -14.52 16.58
N ARG A 397 10.40 -15.09 16.97
CA ARG A 397 9.92 -16.38 16.43
C ARG A 397 9.78 -16.33 14.91
N LYS A 398 9.25 -15.24 14.35
CA LYS A 398 9.04 -15.12 12.92
C LYS A 398 10.36 -14.94 12.16
N VAL A 399 11.29 -14.15 12.69
CA VAL A 399 12.64 -13.98 12.11
C VAL A 399 13.42 -15.29 12.17
N SER A 400 13.35 -16.04 13.28
CA SER A 400 14.09 -17.30 13.43
C SER A 400 13.52 -18.45 12.59
N SER A 401 12.29 -18.33 12.10
CA SER A 401 11.62 -19.33 11.26
C SER A 401 11.49 -18.92 9.79
N ILE A 402 12.22 -17.90 9.33
CA ILE A 402 12.19 -17.50 7.91
C ILE A 402 12.74 -18.65 7.08
N GLN A 403 11.94 -19.12 6.12
CA GLN A 403 12.37 -20.09 5.13
C GLN A 403 12.78 -19.36 3.85
N PRO A 404 13.85 -19.79 3.16
CA PRO A 404 14.19 -19.25 1.85
C PRO A 404 13.04 -19.40 0.87
N ASP A 405 12.72 -18.32 0.15
CA ASP A 405 11.77 -18.37 -0.95
C ASP A 405 12.36 -19.14 -2.13
N VAL A 406 11.61 -20.13 -2.65
CA VAL A 406 12.08 -20.99 -3.73
C VAL A 406 12.40 -20.17 -4.98
N TYR A 407 11.57 -19.21 -5.35
CA TYR A 407 11.76 -18.43 -6.58
C TYR A 407 12.94 -17.47 -6.48
N SER A 408 13.07 -16.77 -5.35
CA SER A 408 14.24 -15.93 -5.06
C SER A 408 15.53 -16.74 -5.03
N ALA A 409 15.55 -17.88 -4.33
CA ALA A 409 16.72 -18.76 -4.25
C ALA A 409 17.12 -19.26 -5.64
N ASN A 410 16.15 -19.66 -6.45
CA ASN A 410 16.38 -20.11 -7.82
C ASN A 410 16.93 -18.99 -8.71
N ALA A 411 16.40 -17.78 -8.59
CA ALA A 411 16.91 -16.62 -9.32
C ALA A 411 18.37 -16.30 -8.95
N LYS A 412 18.70 -16.35 -7.65
CA LYS A 412 20.07 -16.17 -7.15
C LYS A 412 21.01 -17.28 -7.60
N GLN A 413 20.54 -18.52 -7.70
CA GLN A 413 21.33 -19.64 -8.22
C GLN A 413 21.58 -19.49 -9.72
N LEU A 414 20.57 -19.11 -10.50
CA LEU A 414 20.69 -18.93 -11.96
C LEU A 414 21.69 -17.84 -12.35
N ARG A 415 21.91 -16.84 -11.47
CA ARG A 415 22.92 -15.80 -11.65
C ARG A 415 24.34 -16.34 -11.89
N THR A 416 24.66 -17.53 -11.39
CA THR A 416 25.99 -18.13 -11.58
C THR A 416 26.10 -19.00 -12.83
N LEU A 417 24.97 -19.31 -13.47
CA LEU A 417 24.88 -20.30 -14.56
C LEU A 417 24.53 -19.66 -15.91
N VAL A 418 23.80 -18.54 -15.90
CA VAL A 418 23.23 -17.89 -17.08
C VAL A 418 23.79 -16.46 -17.20
N PRO A 419 24.07 -15.94 -18.41
CA PRO A 419 24.43 -14.53 -18.59
C PRO A 419 23.35 -13.57 -18.09
N VAL A 420 23.77 -12.45 -17.50
CA VAL A 420 22.86 -11.37 -17.06
C VAL A 420 22.11 -10.78 -18.24
N ALA A 421 20.89 -10.30 -18.00
CA ALA A 421 20.06 -9.62 -19.01
C ALA A 421 19.75 -10.46 -20.27
N SER A 422 19.85 -11.78 -20.19
CA SER A 422 19.55 -12.68 -21.30
C SER A 422 18.09 -13.14 -21.32
N THR A 423 17.63 -13.58 -22.49
CA THR A 423 16.34 -14.27 -22.62
C THR A 423 16.57 -15.77 -22.58
N ILE A 424 15.95 -16.45 -21.62
CA ILE A 424 16.01 -17.92 -21.51
C ILE A 424 14.68 -18.54 -21.90
N GLY A 425 14.73 -19.80 -22.34
CA GLY A 425 13.54 -20.59 -22.58
C GLY A 425 12.86 -20.95 -21.26
N ILE A 426 11.55 -21.16 -21.28
CA ILE A 426 10.80 -21.72 -20.15
C ILE A 426 9.66 -22.60 -20.65
N CYS A 427 9.38 -23.67 -19.91
CA CYS A 427 8.25 -24.54 -20.22
C CYS A 427 6.90 -23.82 -20.11
N HIS A 428 5.94 -24.22 -20.94
CA HIS A 428 4.68 -23.50 -21.13
C HIS A 428 3.89 -23.31 -19.83
N ASP A 429 3.80 -24.35 -19.01
CA ASP A 429 3.05 -24.30 -17.74
C ASP A 429 3.74 -23.36 -16.75
N LEU A 430 5.07 -23.43 -16.65
CA LEU A 430 5.88 -22.54 -15.81
C LEU A 430 5.80 -21.08 -16.25
N TYR A 431 5.61 -20.80 -17.54
CA TYR A 431 5.50 -19.43 -18.08
C TYR A 431 4.34 -18.64 -17.43
N GLN A 432 3.29 -19.30 -16.96
CA GLN A 432 2.14 -18.63 -16.35
C GLN A 432 2.39 -18.20 -14.89
N HIS A 433 3.51 -18.62 -14.28
CA HIS A 433 3.83 -18.30 -12.89
C HIS A 433 4.52 -16.95 -12.77
N ALA A 434 3.75 -15.94 -12.36
CA ALA A 434 4.22 -14.56 -12.22
C ALA A 434 5.42 -14.40 -11.28
N ASP A 435 5.49 -15.20 -10.19
CA ASP A 435 6.60 -15.18 -9.23
C ASP A 435 7.95 -15.55 -9.88
N ILE A 436 7.94 -16.42 -10.90
CA ILE A 436 9.14 -16.79 -11.65
C ILE A 436 9.64 -15.58 -12.43
N HIS A 437 8.78 -14.97 -13.26
CA HIS A 437 9.12 -13.77 -14.03
C HIS A 437 9.65 -12.66 -13.14
N ALA A 438 8.94 -12.36 -12.06
CA ALA A 438 9.27 -11.26 -11.17
C ALA A 438 10.61 -11.48 -10.47
N ASN A 439 10.86 -12.66 -9.89
CA ASN A 439 12.12 -12.92 -9.17
C ASN A 439 13.33 -13.05 -10.10
N LEU A 440 13.18 -13.69 -11.27
CA LEU A 440 14.25 -13.76 -12.26
C LEU A 440 14.61 -12.37 -12.77
N GLN A 441 13.62 -11.51 -12.97
CA GLN A 441 13.89 -10.14 -13.37
C GLN A 441 14.53 -9.32 -12.24
N ARG A 442 14.05 -9.46 -11.00
CA ARG A 442 14.60 -8.77 -9.82
C ARG A 442 16.06 -9.08 -9.54
N TYR A 443 16.46 -10.36 -9.59
CA TYR A 443 17.82 -10.75 -9.17
C TYR A 443 18.82 -10.91 -10.30
N HIS A 444 18.38 -11.10 -11.55
CA HIS A 444 19.30 -11.40 -12.65
C HIS A 444 18.90 -10.86 -14.04
N GLN A 445 17.94 -9.95 -14.11
CA GLN A 445 17.54 -9.28 -15.35
C GLN A 445 17.06 -10.21 -16.47
N LEU A 446 16.66 -11.45 -16.15
CA LEU A 446 16.29 -12.41 -17.17
C LEU A 446 14.89 -12.15 -17.74
N SER A 447 14.78 -12.26 -19.06
CA SER A 447 13.50 -12.39 -19.77
C SER A 447 13.23 -13.85 -20.11
N LEU A 448 11.96 -14.19 -20.35
CA LEU A 448 11.49 -15.57 -20.53
C LEU A 448 10.82 -15.76 -21.90
N SER A 449 11.10 -16.87 -22.56
CA SER A 449 10.44 -17.20 -23.84
C SER A 449 9.91 -18.61 -23.81
N THR A 450 8.71 -18.82 -24.38
CA THR A 450 8.17 -20.17 -24.59
C THR A 450 8.83 -20.89 -25.78
N GLN A 451 9.68 -20.21 -26.55
CA GLN A 451 10.49 -20.80 -27.62
C GLN A 451 11.70 -21.53 -27.02
N THR A 452 11.46 -22.75 -26.53
CA THR A 452 12.49 -23.58 -25.89
C THR A 452 13.46 -24.21 -26.89
N ASP A 453 13.06 -24.32 -28.16
CA ASP A 453 13.78 -24.91 -29.28
C ASP A 453 14.96 -24.05 -29.77
N THR A 454 14.90 -22.74 -29.58
CA THR A 454 15.98 -21.80 -29.95
C THR A 454 16.77 -21.28 -28.76
N ALA A 455 16.37 -21.59 -27.53
CA ALA A 455 17.02 -21.10 -26.31
C ALA A 455 18.14 -22.04 -25.85
N ARG A 456 19.33 -21.48 -25.56
CA ARG A 456 20.46 -22.23 -24.99
C ARG A 456 20.20 -22.69 -23.56
N TYR A 457 19.56 -21.85 -22.76
CA TYR A 457 19.20 -22.12 -21.38
C TYR A 457 17.69 -22.23 -21.30
N VAL A 458 17.17 -23.30 -20.70
CA VAL A 458 15.73 -23.50 -20.54
C VAL A 458 15.39 -23.85 -19.10
N LEU A 459 14.53 -23.05 -18.49
CA LEU A 459 13.94 -23.36 -17.18
C LEU A 459 12.80 -24.36 -17.37
N ALA A 460 12.93 -25.51 -16.72
CA ALA A 460 12.08 -26.68 -16.89
C ALA A 460 11.65 -27.25 -15.53
N ASP A 461 10.69 -28.16 -15.57
CA ASP A 461 10.32 -29.06 -14.48
C ASP A 461 10.33 -30.51 -14.98
N SER A 462 9.95 -31.45 -14.12
CA SER A 462 9.89 -32.87 -14.48
C SER A 462 8.86 -33.19 -15.57
N THR A 463 7.83 -32.35 -15.75
CA THR A 463 6.76 -32.61 -16.72
C THR A 463 7.22 -32.33 -18.14
N CYS A 464 8.02 -31.28 -18.32
CA CYS A 464 8.52 -30.89 -19.63
C CYS A 464 9.92 -31.45 -19.94
N LEU A 465 10.64 -32.02 -18.96
CA LEU A 465 11.97 -32.61 -19.16
C LEU A 465 12.04 -33.64 -20.32
N PRO A 466 11.03 -34.51 -20.54
CA PRO A 466 11.09 -35.51 -21.62
C PRO A 466 11.20 -34.92 -23.04
N GLN A 467 10.96 -33.62 -23.22
CA GLN A 467 11.09 -32.96 -24.52
C GLN A 467 12.55 -32.67 -24.93
N PHE A 468 13.51 -32.82 -24.02
CA PHE A 468 14.94 -32.54 -24.25
C PHE A 468 15.76 -33.82 -24.44
N ASP A 469 16.80 -33.75 -25.26
CA ASP A 469 17.72 -34.87 -25.47
C ASP A 469 18.81 -34.88 -24.38
N LEU A 470 18.54 -35.60 -23.30
CA LEU A 470 19.44 -35.71 -22.14
C LEU A 470 20.80 -36.37 -22.44
N LYS A 471 20.99 -36.92 -23.65
CA LYS A 471 22.32 -37.40 -24.08
C LYS A 471 23.21 -36.26 -24.60
N ARG A 472 22.59 -35.17 -25.05
CA ARG A 472 23.28 -34.01 -25.66
C ARG A 472 23.19 -32.76 -24.80
N ASP A 473 22.12 -32.61 -24.04
CA ASP A 473 21.86 -31.48 -23.17
C ASP A 473 22.25 -31.81 -21.73
N SER A 474 22.79 -30.84 -20.99
CA SER A 474 23.09 -31.02 -19.57
C SER A 474 21.95 -30.46 -18.71
N VAL A 475 21.70 -31.10 -17.56
CA VAL A 475 20.63 -30.72 -16.64
C VAL A 475 21.24 -30.37 -15.30
N VAL A 476 20.90 -29.19 -14.79
CA VAL A 476 21.27 -28.74 -13.46
C VAL A 476 20.02 -28.68 -12.61
N THR A 477 20.00 -29.43 -11.51
CA THR A 477 18.89 -29.39 -10.55
C THR A 477 18.95 -28.10 -9.73
N ILE A 478 17.79 -27.46 -9.58
CA ILE A 478 17.58 -26.23 -8.83
C ILE A 478 16.53 -26.50 -7.72
N ASN A 479 16.38 -25.61 -6.75
CA ASN A 479 15.46 -25.85 -5.61
C ASN A 479 14.01 -26.00 -6.07
N GLY A 480 13.22 -26.77 -5.31
CA GLY A 480 11.77 -26.87 -5.52
C GLY A 480 11.33 -27.71 -6.73
N GLY A 481 12.20 -28.58 -7.24
CA GLY A 481 11.87 -29.44 -8.40
C GLY A 481 12.06 -28.76 -9.77
N PHE A 482 12.58 -27.53 -9.78
CA PHE A 482 12.97 -26.83 -11.00
C PHE A 482 14.30 -27.38 -11.54
N LEU A 483 14.44 -27.34 -12.86
CA LEU A 483 15.59 -27.82 -13.60
C LEU A 483 16.05 -26.74 -14.57
N LEU A 484 17.35 -26.56 -14.72
CA LEU A 484 17.93 -25.78 -15.81
C LEU A 484 18.51 -26.75 -16.84
N VAL A 485 17.94 -26.75 -18.04
CA VAL A 485 18.48 -27.48 -19.19
C VAL A 485 19.42 -26.55 -19.95
N VAL A 486 20.67 -26.98 -20.13
CA VAL A 486 21.69 -26.28 -20.92
C VAL A 486 21.89 -27.04 -22.21
N ARG A 487 21.44 -26.44 -23.31
CA ARG A 487 21.45 -27.04 -24.64
C ARG A 487 22.75 -26.72 -25.34
N HIS A 488 23.58 -27.73 -25.55
CA HIS A 488 24.91 -27.57 -26.16
C HIS A 488 24.86 -27.45 -27.69
N THR A 489 23.72 -27.80 -28.28
CA THR A 489 23.47 -27.70 -29.72
C THR A 489 23.11 -26.28 -30.17
N VAL A 490 22.76 -25.40 -29.24
CA VAL A 490 22.44 -24.00 -29.50
C VAL A 490 23.63 -23.14 -29.08
N PRO A 491 24.25 -22.36 -29.99
CA PRO A 491 25.38 -21.51 -29.65
C PRO A 491 24.96 -20.42 -28.64
N PRO A 492 25.89 -19.90 -27.82
CA PRO A 492 25.63 -18.70 -27.02
C PRO A 492 25.16 -17.56 -27.92
N ILE A 493 24.09 -16.88 -27.51
CA ILE A 493 23.79 -15.54 -28.01
C ILE A 493 24.93 -14.65 -27.48
N LYS A 494 25.62 -13.96 -28.39
CA LYS A 494 26.76 -13.08 -28.08
C LYS A 494 26.32 -11.84 -27.32
#